data_AF-A0A2P5CAH7-F1
#
_entry.id   AF-A0A2P5CAH7-F1
#
_cell.length_a   1.000
_cell.length_b   1.000
_cell.length_c   1.000
_cell.angle_alpha   90.00
_cell.angle_beta   90.00
_cell.angle_gamma   90.00
#
_symmetry.space_group_name_H-M   'P 1'
#
loop_
_entity.id
_entity.type
_entity.pdbx_description
1 polymer ?
#
loop_
_entity_poly.entity_id
_entity_poly.type
_entity_poly.pdbx_seq_one_letter_code
_entity_poly.pdbx_strand_id
1 'polypeptide(L)'
;MNIQAKFKTDHCHSEYFLAAKSYRMSDFLPHFEKIKVKDQAIATYLEEIGIEKWSRANFSAIRYNIMTSNNAESFNNTSRFFERRTLAMESNKPLPTKIETKLEDCIEAAKTLIVQPLSHYEFYVMDGDRDKDL
;
A
#
# COMPACT_ATOMS: atom_id res chain seq x y z
N MET A 1 -6.54 -16.66 1.80
CA MET A 1 -6.67 -17.96 1.10
C MET A 1 -8.14 -18.19 0.80
N ASN A 2 -8.47 -18.73 -0.38
CA ASN A 2 -9.85 -18.84 -0.83
C ASN A 2 -10.30 -20.32 -0.93
N ILE A 3 -10.78 -20.86 0.19
CA ILE A 3 -11.31 -22.24 0.28
C ILE A 3 -12.55 -22.40 -0.60
N GLN A 4 -13.41 -21.37 -0.64
CA GLN A 4 -14.63 -21.37 -1.46
C GLN A 4 -14.33 -21.49 -2.95
N ALA A 5 -13.27 -20.84 -3.46
CA ALA A 5 -12.88 -20.97 -4.87
C ALA A 5 -12.40 -22.39 -5.23
N LYS A 6 -11.71 -23.08 -4.30
CA LYS A 6 -11.17 -24.43 -4.57
C LYS A 6 -12.21 -25.53 -4.38
N PHE A 7 -12.97 -25.49 -3.30
CA PHE A 7 -13.90 -26.57 -2.93
C PHE A 7 -15.36 -26.25 -3.27
N LYS A 8 -15.66 -25.03 -3.75
CA LYS A 8 -17.01 -24.57 -4.08
C LYS A 8 -18.01 -24.74 -2.92
N THR A 9 -17.50 -24.64 -1.68
CA THR A 9 -18.25 -24.81 -0.43
C THR A 9 -17.80 -23.79 0.60
N ASP A 10 -18.70 -23.44 1.52
CA ASP A 10 -18.47 -22.47 2.60
C ASP A 10 -18.75 -23.03 4.01
N HIS A 11 -19.09 -24.31 4.15
CA HIS A 11 -19.51 -24.91 5.43
C HIS A 11 -18.44 -24.89 6.55
N CYS A 12 -17.17 -24.73 6.16
CA CYS A 12 -15.99 -24.61 7.03
C CYS A 12 -15.49 -23.16 7.13
N HIS A 13 -16.10 -22.20 6.44
CA HIS A 13 -15.61 -20.82 6.36
C HIS A 13 -15.53 -20.15 7.73
N SER A 14 -16.54 -20.35 8.58
CA SER A 14 -16.58 -19.76 9.93
C SER A 14 -15.44 -20.29 10.81
N GLU A 15 -15.29 -21.61 10.91
CA GLU A 15 -14.25 -22.24 11.72
C GLU A 15 -12.85 -21.95 11.17
N TYR A 16 -12.69 -21.94 9.84
CA TYR A 16 -11.45 -21.54 9.19
C TYR A 16 -11.07 -20.10 9.55
N PHE A 17 -12.02 -19.16 9.46
CA PHE A 17 -11.75 -17.76 9.75
C PHE A 17 -11.35 -17.55 11.22
N LEU A 18 -12.01 -18.25 12.14
CA LEU A 18 -11.68 -18.21 13.57
C LEU A 18 -10.29 -18.82 13.81
N ALA A 19 -10.01 -20.01 13.27
CA ALA A 19 -8.68 -20.63 13.35
C ALA A 19 -7.58 -19.72 12.78
N ALA A 20 -7.79 -19.13 11.61
CA ALA A 20 -6.82 -18.26 10.96
C ALA A 20 -6.50 -17.00 11.80
N LYS A 21 -7.50 -16.47 12.51
CA LYS A 21 -7.36 -15.25 13.33
C LYS A 21 -6.86 -15.51 14.76
N SER A 22 -6.97 -16.73 15.27
CA SER A 22 -6.52 -17.07 16.63
C SER A 22 -5.05 -16.72 16.84
N TYR A 23 -4.76 -16.07 17.97
CA TYR A 23 -3.39 -15.65 18.33
C TYR A 23 -2.65 -16.71 19.17
N ARG A 24 -3.38 -17.63 19.80
CA ARG A 24 -2.86 -18.69 20.66
C ARG A 24 -3.20 -20.05 20.07
N MET A 25 -2.32 -21.02 20.30
CA MET A 25 -2.57 -22.40 19.88
C MET A 25 -3.80 -23.00 20.57
N SER A 26 -4.04 -22.62 21.84
CA SER A 26 -5.23 -23.02 22.61
C SER A 26 -6.54 -22.64 21.93
N ASP A 27 -6.55 -21.51 21.23
CA ASP A 27 -7.74 -20.98 20.57
C ASP A 27 -7.82 -21.46 19.12
N PHE A 28 -6.68 -21.84 18.52
CA PHE A 28 -6.61 -22.40 17.18
C PHE A 28 -7.11 -23.84 17.12
N LEU A 29 -6.60 -24.71 18.01
CA LEU A 29 -6.82 -26.16 17.96
C LEU A 29 -8.31 -26.55 17.93
N PRO A 30 -9.20 -25.98 18.77
CA PRO A 30 -10.62 -26.37 18.75
C PRO A 30 -11.31 -26.07 17.42
N HIS A 31 -10.96 -24.94 16.78
CA HIS A 31 -11.51 -24.58 15.47
C HIS A 31 -10.96 -25.48 14.37
N PHE A 32 -9.67 -25.83 14.43
CA PHE A 32 -9.07 -26.72 13.44
C PHE A 32 -9.59 -28.15 13.52
N GLU A 33 -9.80 -28.68 14.72
CA GLU A 33 -10.42 -30.00 14.91
C GLU A 33 -11.87 -30.04 14.37
N LYS A 34 -12.64 -28.96 14.56
CA LYS A 34 -13.97 -28.88 13.93
C LYS A 34 -13.93 -28.90 12.41
N ILE A 35 -12.89 -28.33 11.79
CA ILE A 35 -12.71 -28.41 10.33
C ILE A 35 -12.41 -29.86 9.91
N LYS A 36 -11.54 -30.58 10.63
CA LYS A 36 -11.25 -32.00 10.37
C LYS A 36 -12.51 -32.85 10.43
N VAL A 37 -13.33 -32.64 11.46
CA VAL A 37 -14.60 -33.37 11.63
C VAL A 37 -15.61 -33.03 10.54
N LYS A 38 -15.70 -31.77 10.13
CA LYS A 38 -16.63 -31.34 9.07
C LYS A 38 -16.22 -31.84 7.68
N ASP A 39 -14.94 -31.69 7.35
CA ASP A 39 -14.41 -31.99 6.04
C ASP A 39 -12.91 -32.23 6.10
N GLN A 40 -12.55 -33.51 6.13
CA GLN A 40 -11.17 -33.97 6.18
C GLN A 40 -10.37 -33.54 4.94
N ALA A 41 -11.00 -33.41 3.76
CA ALA A 41 -10.29 -33.02 2.54
C ALA A 41 -9.85 -31.54 2.59
N ILE A 42 -10.70 -30.67 3.16
CA ILE A 42 -10.33 -29.28 3.42
C ILE A 42 -9.22 -29.21 4.48
N ALA A 43 -9.32 -30.01 5.56
CA ALA A 43 -8.28 -30.02 6.59
C ALA A 43 -6.92 -30.48 6.03
N THR A 44 -6.87 -31.57 5.28
CA THR A 44 -5.64 -32.04 4.63
C THR A 44 -5.06 -30.99 3.69
N TYR A 45 -5.89 -30.33 2.88
CA TYR A 45 -5.42 -29.24 2.02
C TYR A 45 -4.81 -28.07 2.82
N LEU A 46 -5.42 -27.70 3.95
CA LEU A 46 -4.90 -26.65 4.82
C LEU A 46 -3.57 -27.03 5.46
N GLU A 47 -3.36 -28.31 5.78
CA GLU A 47 -2.07 -28.83 6.26
C GLU A 47 -1.02 -28.84 5.14
N GLU A 48 -1.37 -29.27 3.93
CA GLU A 48 -0.47 -29.30 2.76
C GLU A 48 0.06 -27.92 2.38
N ILE A 49 -0.76 -26.88 2.54
CA ILE A 49 -0.29 -25.51 2.30
C ILE A 49 0.75 -25.08 3.34
N GLY A 50 0.70 -25.64 4.54
CA GLY A 50 1.46 -25.20 5.72
C GLY A 50 0.63 -24.28 6.59
N ILE A 51 0.37 -24.72 7.84
CA ILE A 51 -0.49 -24.02 8.80
C ILE A 51 0.05 -22.63 9.11
N GLU A 52 1.38 -22.47 9.17
CA GLU A 52 2.07 -21.20 9.38
C GLU A 52 1.76 -20.15 8.31
N LYS A 53 1.38 -20.55 7.10
CA LYS A 53 1.11 -19.62 5.99
C LYS A 53 -0.25 -18.95 6.08
N TRP A 54 -1.17 -19.51 6.87
CA TRP A 54 -2.55 -19.02 6.95
C TRP A 54 -3.09 -18.87 8.37
N SER A 55 -2.48 -19.52 9.37
CA SER A 55 -2.84 -19.41 10.78
C SER A 55 -1.85 -18.53 11.54
N ARG A 56 -2.38 -17.50 12.21
CA ARG A 56 -1.56 -16.60 13.05
C ARG A 56 -0.97 -17.27 14.27
N ALA A 57 -1.66 -18.25 14.84
CA ALA A 57 -1.19 -18.98 16.01
C ALA A 57 0.09 -19.79 15.72
N ASN A 58 0.32 -20.15 14.45
CA ASN A 58 1.47 -20.93 14.00
C ASN A 58 2.55 -20.08 13.30
N PHE A 59 2.34 -18.77 13.16
CA PHE A 59 3.31 -17.91 12.49
C PHE A 59 4.40 -17.45 13.48
N SER A 60 5.66 -17.74 13.17
CA SER A 60 6.81 -17.49 14.05
C SER A 60 7.33 -16.05 14.02
N ALA A 61 6.95 -15.24 13.03
CA ALA A 61 7.48 -13.88 12.87
C ALA A 61 6.59 -12.80 13.51
N ILE A 62 7.16 -11.60 13.67
CA ILE A 62 6.60 -10.48 14.42
C ILE A 62 5.18 -10.15 13.92
N ARG A 63 4.21 -10.38 14.81
CA ARG A 63 2.76 -10.51 14.58
C ARG A 63 2.03 -9.28 14.01
N TYR A 64 2.74 -8.19 13.75
CA TYR A 64 2.13 -6.91 13.35
C TYR A 64 2.35 -6.56 11.85
N ASN A 65 3.42 -7.03 11.20
CA ASN A 65 3.80 -6.52 9.87
C ASN A 65 3.03 -7.12 8.68
N ILE A 66 2.46 -8.32 8.81
CA ILE A 66 1.85 -9.03 7.67
C ILE A 66 0.35 -8.71 7.52
N MET A 67 -0.26 -8.19 8.58
CA MET A 67 -1.70 -8.02 8.65
C MET A 67 -2.15 -6.57 8.46
N THR A 68 -1.24 -5.60 8.60
CA THR A 68 -1.52 -4.22 8.24
C THR A 68 -1.49 -4.11 6.72
N SER A 69 -2.65 -3.84 6.12
CA SER A 69 -2.77 -3.55 4.70
C SER A 69 -1.86 -2.41 4.25
N ASN A 70 -1.36 -1.58 5.18
CA ASN A 70 -0.40 -0.50 4.94
C ASN A 70 0.73 -0.86 3.96
N ASN A 71 1.32 -2.06 4.06
CA ASN A 71 2.41 -2.44 3.14
C ASN A 71 1.89 -2.65 1.71
N ALA A 72 0.77 -3.36 1.57
CA ALA A 72 0.12 -3.59 0.28
C ALA A 72 -0.47 -2.29 -0.28
N GLU A 73 -1.09 -1.46 0.55
CA GLU A 73 -1.64 -0.16 0.20
C GLU A 73 -0.55 0.82 -0.24
N SER A 74 0.56 0.89 0.49
CA SER A 74 1.70 1.73 0.11
C SER A 74 2.26 1.29 -1.24
N PHE A 75 2.47 -0.01 -1.44
CA PHE A 75 2.96 -0.53 -2.71
C PHE A 75 1.98 -0.25 -3.87
N ASN A 76 0.69 -0.49 -3.64
CA ASN A 76 -0.35 -0.21 -4.63
C ASN A 76 -0.42 1.29 -4.94
N ASN A 77 -0.30 2.17 -3.95
CA ASN A 77 -0.30 3.61 -4.14
C ASN A 77 0.90 4.06 -4.99
N THR A 78 2.09 3.52 -4.70
CA THR A 78 3.29 3.77 -5.50
C THR A 78 3.11 3.30 -6.95
N SER A 79 2.57 2.09 -7.16
CA SER A 79 2.28 1.57 -8.50
C SER A 79 1.29 2.46 -9.26
N ARG A 80 0.19 2.87 -8.61
CA ARG A 80 -0.82 3.77 -9.20
C ARG A 80 -0.28 5.16 -9.47
N PHE A 81 0.67 5.64 -8.67
CA PHE A 81 1.36 6.90 -8.93
C PHE A 81 2.17 6.81 -10.23
N PHE A 82 2.97 5.75 -10.40
CA PHE A 82 3.76 5.58 -11.62
C PHE A 82 2.88 5.41 -12.86
N GLU A 83 1.82 4.61 -12.77
CA GLU A 83 0.84 4.44 -13.86
C GLU A 83 0.16 5.77 -14.25
N ARG A 84 -0.26 6.57 -13.27
CA ARG A 84 -0.82 7.91 -13.55
C ARG A 84 0.22 8.83 -14.20
N ARG A 85 1.47 8.73 -13.77
CA ARG A 85 2.57 9.55 -14.32
C ARG A 85 2.90 9.16 -15.76
N THR A 86 2.96 7.87 -16.09
CA THR A 86 3.20 7.41 -17.46
C THR A 86 2.07 7.84 -18.40
N LEU A 87 0.81 7.65 -17.98
CA LEU A 87 -0.35 8.09 -18.76
C LEU A 87 -0.39 9.61 -18.96
N ALA A 88 0.04 10.40 -17.96
CA ALA A 88 0.14 11.85 -18.09
C ALA A 88 1.24 12.27 -19.06
N MET A 89 2.39 11.57 -19.07
CA MET A 89 3.48 11.83 -20.01
C MET A 89 3.11 11.51 -21.46
N GLU A 90 2.24 10.52 -21.68
CA GLU A 90 1.71 10.15 -23.01
C GLU A 90 0.51 11.00 -23.45
N SER A 91 -0.02 11.86 -22.56
CA SER A 91 -1.20 12.65 -22.84
C SER A 91 -0.87 13.90 -23.66
N ASN A 92 -1.45 14.02 -24.85
CA ASN A 92 -1.41 15.25 -25.66
C ASN A 92 -2.56 16.22 -25.34
N LYS A 93 -3.25 16.05 -24.21
CA LYS A 93 -4.34 16.95 -23.83
C LYS A 93 -3.74 18.24 -23.24
N PRO A 94 -4.19 19.43 -23.69
CA PRO A 94 -3.77 20.68 -23.08
C PRO A 94 -4.18 20.71 -21.61
N LEU A 95 -3.41 21.43 -20.82
CA LEU A 95 -3.73 21.62 -19.40
C LEU A 95 -5.01 22.48 -19.30
N PRO A 96 -5.77 22.37 -18.20
CA PRO A 96 -6.85 23.32 -17.97
C PRO A 96 -6.29 24.75 -17.94
N THR A 97 -6.96 25.71 -18.57
CA THR A 97 -6.51 27.12 -18.68
C THR A 97 -6.14 27.75 -17.34
N LYS A 98 -6.84 27.37 -16.26
CA LYS A 98 -6.54 27.84 -14.89
C LYS A 98 -5.19 27.35 -14.34
N ILE A 99 -4.72 26.19 -14.80
CA ILE A 99 -3.42 25.64 -14.44
C ILE A 99 -2.33 26.28 -15.31
N GLU A 100 -2.60 26.50 -16.59
CA GLU A 100 -1.68 27.20 -17.50
C GLU A 100 -1.38 28.62 -17.02
N THR A 101 -2.43 29.41 -16.75
CA THR A 101 -2.31 30.76 -16.18
C THR A 101 -1.52 30.78 -14.87
N LYS A 102 -1.78 29.84 -13.95
CA LYS A 102 -0.99 29.72 -12.71
C LYS A 102 0.47 29.38 -12.96
N LEU A 103 0.78 28.56 -13.97
CA LEU A 103 2.15 28.24 -14.35
C LEU A 103 2.84 29.49 -14.90
N GLU A 104 2.15 30.23 -15.77
CA GLU A 104 2.63 31.49 -16.34
C GLU A 104 2.90 32.53 -15.26
N ASP A 105 1.97 32.73 -14.32
CA ASP A 105 2.13 33.64 -13.18
C ASP A 105 3.35 33.25 -12.33
N CYS A 106 3.54 31.96 -12.06
CA CYS A 106 4.70 31.46 -11.32
C CYS A 106 6.01 31.67 -12.08
N ILE A 107 6.01 31.49 -13.40
CA ILE A 107 7.20 31.73 -14.24
C ILE A 107 7.53 33.22 -14.25
N GLU A 108 6.53 34.09 -14.38
CA GLU A 108 6.74 35.53 -14.39
C GLU A 108 7.27 36.03 -13.04
N ALA A 109 6.68 35.58 -11.93
CA ALA A 109 7.18 35.89 -10.59
C ALA A 109 8.59 35.33 -10.36
N ALA A 110 8.94 34.17 -10.91
CA ALA A 110 10.28 33.61 -10.76
C ALA A 110 11.35 34.41 -11.52
N LYS A 111 11.00 35.16 -12.57
CA LYS A 111 11.96 36.00 -13.32
C LYS A 111 12.51 37.15 -12.49
N THR A 112 11.78 37.62 -11.49
CA THR A 112 12.25 38.69 -10.60
C THR A 112 13.22 38.18 -9.54
N LEU A 113 13.29 36.86 -9.32
CA LEU A 113 14.14 36.27 -8.30
C LEU A 113 15.60 36.23 -8.75
N ILE A 114 16.48 36.77 -7.91
CA ILE A 114 17.93 36.71 -8.08
C ILE A 114 18.46 35.61 -7.17
N VAL A 115 19.10 34.61 -7.76
CA VAL A 115 19.66 33.46 -7.02
C VAL A 115 21.19 33.51 -7.03
N GLN A 116 21.80 33.54 -5.85
CA GLN A 116 23.26 33.52 -5.68
C GLN A 116 23.69 32.25 -4.93
N PRO A 117 24.70 31.50 -5.42
CA PRO A 117 25.21 30.34 -4.71
C PRO A 117 26.00 30.76 -3.48
N LEU A 118 25.64 30.23 -2.30
CA LEU A 118 26.37 30.39 -1.04
C LEU A 118 27.34 29.22 -0.80
N SER A 119 26.90 28.00 -1.16
CA SER A 119 27.70 26.78 -1.04
C SER A 119 27.23 25.74 -2.06
N HIS A 120 27.79 24.52 -2.00
CA HIS A 120 27.34 23.42 -2.86
C HIS A 120 25.86 23.02 -2.62
N TYR A 121 25.31 23.33 -1.44
CA TYR A 121 23.95 22.95 -1.05
C TYR A 121 23.05 24.13 -0.71
N GLU A 122 23.55 25.36 -0.76
CA GLU A 122 22.83 26.54 -0.30
C GLU A 122 22.86 27.65 -1.35
N PHE A 123 21.69 28.26 -1.55
CA PHE A 123 21.50 29.39 -2.44
C PHE A 123 20.77 30.48 -1.69
N TYR A 124 21.24 31.71 -1.85
CA TYR A 124 20.53 32.90 -1.42
C TYR A 124 19.57 33.33 -2.54
N VAL A 125 18.29 33.54 -2.20
CA VAL A 125 17.27 33.97 -3.16
C VAL A 125 16.74 35.32 -2.70
N MET A 126 16.95 36.34 -3.52
CA MET A 126 16.47 37.71 -3.32
C MET A 126 15.34 38.00 -4.31
N ASP A 127 14.42 38.88 -3.93
CA ASP A 127 13.41 39.37 -4.86
C ASP A 127 13.89 40.68 -5.46
N GLY A 128 14.35 40.59 -6.71
CA GLY A 128 14.97 41.69 -7.43
C GLY A 128 14.07 42.92 -7.56
N ASP A 129 12.76 42.81 -7.37
CA ASP A 129 11.82 43.95 -7.38
C ASP A 129 11.55 44.58 -6.00
N ARG A 130 11.77 43.83 -4.91
CA ARG A 130 11.59 44.34 -3.53
C ARG A 130 12.90 44.83 -2.90
N ASP A 131 14.04 44.33 -3.37
CA ASP A 131 15.35 44.57 -2.77
C ASP A 131 16.21 45.60 -3.56
N LYS A 132 15.60 46.40 -4.46
CA LYS A 132 16.33 47.42 -5.27
C LYS A 132 16.85 48.63 -4.47
N ASP A 133 16.41 48.80 -3.22
CA ASP A 133 16.69 49.97 -2.37
C ASP A 133 17.66 49.66 -1.20
N LEU A 134 18.43 48.56 -1.27
CA LEU A 134 19.48 48.18 -0.30
C LEU A 134 20.89 48.30 -0.89
#